data_AF-A0A7C6DWJ1-F1
#
_entry.id   AF-A0A7C6DWJ1-F1
#
_cell.length_a   1.000
_cell.length_b   1.000
_cell.length_c   1.000
_cell.angle_alpha   90.00
_cell.angle_beta   90.00
_cell.angle_gamma   90.00
#
_symmetry.space_group_name_H-M   'P 1'
#
loop_
_entity.id
_entity.type
_entity.pdbx_description
1 polymer ?
#
loop_
_entity_poly.entity_id
_entity_poly.type
_entity_poly.pdbx_seq_one_letter_code
_entity_poly.pdbx_strand_id
1 'polypeptide(L)' 'MAEIRIVSTLDEVNRLFESSVNRPVVIFKHSKTCGISADVLESVNAIDGEINVVVVQDARHVSDHIAGQTGIRHHSPRPL' A
#
# COMPACT_ATOMS: atom_id res chain seq x y z
N MET A 1 16.71 -6.07 4.20
CA MET A 1 15.37 -6.71 4.22
C MET A 1 14.36 -5.62 4.51
N ALA A 2 13.25 -5.60 3.78
CA ALA A 2 12.25 -4.57 3.97
C ALA A 2 11.61 -4.66 5.36
N GLU A 3 11.45 -3.52 6.02
CA GLU A 3 10.61 -3.43 7.21
C GLU A 3 9.16 -3.24 6.75
N ILE A 4 8.38 -4.32 6.80
CA ILE A 4 6.97 -4.27 6.40
C ILE A 4 6.14 -3.72 7.56
N ARG A 5 5.47 -2.60 7.30
CA ARG A 5 4.52 -1.98 8.21
C ARG A 5 3.11 -2.06 7.64
N ILE A 6 2.19 -2.71 8.34
CA ILE A 6 0.77 -2.73 7.96
C ILE A 6 0.13 -1.40 8.33
N VAL A 7 -0.59 -0.80 7.39
CA VAL A 7 -1.31 0.46 7.56
C VAL A 7 -2.79 0.21 7.32
N SER A 8 -3.61 0.49 8.33
CA SER A 8 -5.05 0.18 8.31
C SER A 8 -5.95 1.34 8.73
N THR A 9 -5.37 2.47 9.14
CA THR A 9 -6.13 3.65 9.59
C THR A 9 -5.83 4.90 8.75
N LEU A 10 -6.78 5.84 8.69
CA LEU A 10 -6.60 7.11 7.96
C LEU A 10 -5.52 8.00 8.59
N ASP A 11 -5.40 7.99 9.91
CA ASP A 11 -4.39 8.78 10.63
C ASP A 11 -2.97 8.37 10.23
N GLU A 12 -2.69 7.07 10.20
CA GLU A 12 -1.39 6.55 9.78
C GLU A 12 -1.06 6.94 8.33
N VAL A 13 -2.03 6.83 7.43
CA VAL A 13 -1.87 7.20 6.02
C VAL A 13 -1.61 8.69 5.86
N ASN A 14 -2.31 9.54 6.61
CA ASN A 14 -2.10 10.97 6.58
C ASN A 14 -0.69 11.33 7.05
N ARG A 15 -0.19 10.72 8.13
CA ARG A 15 1.19 10.91 8.60
C ARG A 15 2.23 10.48 7.55
N LEU A 16 1.94 9.44 6.77
CA LEU A 16 2.79 9.01 5.66
C LEU A 16 2.82 10.05 4.53
N PHE A 17 1.68 10.67 4.20
CA PHE A 17 1.64 11.78 3.24
C PHE A 17 2.33 13.04 3.75
N GLU A 18 2.21 13.37 5.04
CA GLU A 18 2.97 14.48 5.64
C GLU A 18 4.49 14.21 5.60
N SER A 19 4.88 12.97 5.87
CA SER A 19 6.28 12.54 5.79
C SER A 19 6.82 12.56 4.37
N SER A 20 5.97 12.29 3.36
CA SER A 20 6.38 12.20 1.95
C SER A 20 6.89 13.53 1.38
N VAL A 21 6.55 14.65 2.03
CA VAL A 21 7.06 15.99 1.71
C VAL A 21 8.57 16.09 1.95
N ASN A 22 9.08 15.42 2.99
CA ASN A 22 10.48 15.55 3.42
C ASN A 22 11.34 14.35 3.04
N ARG A 23 10.75 13.16 2.89
CA ARG A 23 11.46 11.93 2.57
C ARG A 23 10.61 11.03 1.65
N PRO A 24 11.23 10.23 0.77
CA PRO A 24 10.47 9.27 -0.02
C PRO A 24 9.75 8.27 0.88
N VAL A 25 8.48 8.00 0.57
CA VAL A 25 7.63 7.03 1.27
C VAL A 25 7.06 6.06 0.26
N VAL A 26 7.18 4.77 0.52
CA VAL A 26 6.64 3.70 -0.33
C VAL A 26 5.37 3.14 0.32
N ILE A 27 4.25 3.23 -0.40
CA ILE A 27 2.97 2.63 -0.02
C ILE A 27 2.60 1.55 -1.04
N PHE A 28 2.45 0.31 -0.59
CA PHE A 28 2.05 -0.82 -1.41
C PHE A 28 0.61 -1.25 -1.09
N LYS A 29 -0.29 -1.17 -2.08
CA LYS A 29 -1.66 -1.69 -1.94
C LYS A 29 -1.67 -3.19 -2.26
N HIS A 30 -1.76 -4.02 -1.23
CA HIS A 30 -1.83 -5.47 -1.35
C HIS A 30 -3.29 -5.96 -1.45
N SER A 31 -3.56 -6.89 -2.36
CA SER A 31 -4.86 -7.53 -2.51
C SER A 31 -4.74 -9.03 -2.32
N LYS A 32 -5.40 -9.56 -1.28
CA LYS A 32 -5.43 -11.00 -0.95
C LYS A 32 -6.00 -11.90 -2.07
N THR A 33 -6.80 -11.34 -2.97
CA THR A 33 -7.45 -12.06 -4.07
C THR A 33 -6.70 -11.93 -5.40
N CYS A 34 -5.52 -11.31 -5.41
CA CYS A 34 -4.69 -11.14 -6.60
C CYS A 34 -3.38 -11.91 -6.42
N GLY A 35 -3.22 -13.04 -7.12
CA GLY A 35 -2.01 -13.87 -7.03
C GLY A 35 -0.71 -13.09 -7.33
N ILE A 36 -0.77 -12.14 -8.26
CA ILE A 36 0.36 -11.26 -8.62
C ILE A 36 0.75 -10.36 -7.44
N SER A 37 -0.22 -9.93 -6.62
CA SER A 37 0.06 -9.07 -5.47
C SER A 37 0.78 -9.82 -4.34
N ALA A 38 0.60 -11.13 -4.24
CA ALA A 38 1.33 -11.98 -3.29
C ALA A 38 2.79 -12.19 -3.75
N ASP A 39 3.00 -12.47 -5.03
CA ASP A 39 4.34 -12.60 -5.63
C ASP A 39 5.16 -11.31 -5.52
N VAL A 40 4.50 -10.17 -5.78
CA VAL A 40 5.13 -8.85 -5.58
C VAL A 40 5.45 -8.62 -4.11
N LEU A 41 4.57 -8.97 -3.16
CA LEU A 41 4.83 -8.81 -1.72
C LEU A 41 6.13 -9.53 -1.29
N GLU A 42 6.35 -10.74 -1.80
CA GLU A 42 7.57 -11.51 -1.56
C GLU A 42 8.80 -10.81 -2.17
N SER A 43 8.66 -10.25 -3.38
CA SER A 43 9.72 -9.49 -4.03
C SER A 43 10.04 -8.16 -3.33
N VAL A 44 9.03 -7.47 -2.76
CA VAL A 44 9.28 -6.20 -2.06
C VAL A 44 10.07 -6.41 -0.76
N ASN A 45 10.03 -7.62 -0.18
CA ASN A 45 10.82 -7.97 1.00
C ASN A 45 12.34 -7.93 0.75
N ALA A 46 12.75 -8.02 -0.52
CA ALA A 46 14.16 -7.93 -0.93
C ALA A 46 14.69 -6.50 -1.05
N ILE A 47 13.83 -5.48 -0.94
CA ILE A 47 14.22 -4.06 -0.99
C ILE A 47 14.66 -3.61 0.41
N ASP A 48 15.74 -2.81 0.51
CA ASP A 48 16.10 -2.15 1.78
C ASP A 48 15.26 -0.88 1.97
N GLY A 49 14.54 -0.80 3.09
CA GLY A 49 13.69 0.33 3.46
C GLY A 49 12.41 -0.06 4.18
N GLU A 50 11.64 0.94 4.61
CA GLU A 50 10.31 0.75 5.19
C GLU A 50 9.26 0.68 4.08
N ILE A 51 8.39 -0.33 4.13
CA ILE A 51 7.33 -0.55 3.15
C ILE A 51 5.99 -0.58 3.85
N ASN A 52 5.18 0.44 3.54
CA ASN A 52 3.88 0.63 4.15
C ASN A 52 2.83 -0.12 3.34
N VAL A 53 2.33 -1.25 3.86
CA VAL A 53 1.41 -2.13 3.17
C VAL A 53 -0.03 -1.87 3.61
N VAL A 54 -0.89 -1.58 2.63
CA VAL A 54 -2.33 -1.46 2.82
C VAL A 54 -3.00 -2.69 2.24
N VAL A 55 -3.63 -3.50 3.09
CA VAL A 55 -4.44 -4.63 2.64
C VAL A 55 -5.83 -4.12 2.25
N VAL A 56 -6.13 -4.13 0.95
CA VAL A 56 -7.34 -3.49 0.39
C VAL A 56 -8.63 -4.08 0.96
N GLN A 57 -8.66 -5.41 1.16
CA GLN A 57 -9.82 -6.10 1.72
C GLN A 57 -10.08 -5.72 3.19
N ASP A 58 -9.03 -5.43 3.96
CA ASP A 58 -9.14 -5.16 5.39
C ASP A 58 -9.33 -3.67 5.68
N ALA A 59 -8.81 -2.79 4.80
CA ALA A 59 -8.81 -1.35 4.97
C ALA A 59 -9.27 -0.61 3.69
N ARG A 60 -10.48 -0.95 3.22
CA ARG A 60 -11.04 -0.38 1.98
C ARG A 60 -11.09 1.16 1.99
N HIS A 61 -11.53 1.73 3.11
CA HIS A 61 -11.61 3.17 3.32
C HIS A 61 -10.24 3.87 3.22
N VAL A 62 -9.18 3.24 3.73
CA VAL A 62 -7.79 3.72 3.56
C VAL A 62 -7.35 3.64 2.09
N SER A 63 -7.62 2.52 1.41
CA SER A 63 -7.29 2.36 -0.01
C SER A 63 -7.95 3.44 -0.88
N ASP A 64 -9.22 3.73 -0.60
CA ASP A 64 -10.01 4.75 -1.31
C ASP A 64 -9.48 6.16 -1.01
N HIS A 65 -9.12 6.45 0.25
CA HIS A 65 -8.47 7.71 0.62
C HIS A 65 -7.16 7.94 -0.13
N ILE A 66 -6.28 6.92 -0.18
CA ILE A 66 -5.03 7.00 -0.94
C ILE A 66 -5.31 7.25 -2.43
N ALA A 67 -6.35 6.62 -2.99
CA ALA A 67 -6.74 6.86 -4.38
C ALA A 67 -7.24 8.30 -4.60
N GLY A 68 -7.93 8.89 -3.64
CA GLY A 68 -8.33 10.30 -3.66
C GLY A 68 -7.14 11.26 -3.61
N GLN A 69 -6.13 10.97 -2.78
CA GLN A 69 -4.94 11.81 -2.63
C GLN A 69 -4.00 11.73 -3.85
N THR A 70 -3.85 10.55 -4.44
CA THR A 70 -2.87 10.30 -5.53
C THR A 70 -3.48 10.35 -6.93
N GLY A 71 -4.81 10.30 -7.05
CA GLY A 71 -5.50 10.04 -8.31
C GLY A 71 -5.37 8.59 -8.82
N ILE A 72 -4.60 7.73 -8.15
CA ILE A 72 -4.32 6.35 -8.57
C ILE A 72 -5.35 5.41 -7.93
N ARG A 73 -6.33 4.99 -8.73
CA ARG A 73 -7.34 4.01 -8.33
C ARG A 73 -6.74 2.60 -8.31
N HIS A 74 -7.09 1.82 -7.29
CA HIS A 74 -6.78 0.40 -7.29
C HIS A 74 -7.73 -0.32 -8.26
N HIS A 75 -7.17 -0.92 -9.31
CA HIS A 75 -7.90 -1.82 -10.20
C HIS A 75 -7.54 -3.25 -9.80
N SER A 76 -8.47 -3.95 -9.15
CA SER A 76 -8.33 -5.40 -8.97
C SER A 76 -8.34 -6.06 -10.35
N PRO A 77 -7.45 -7.03 -10.64
CA PRO A 77 -7.56 -7.80 -11.87
C PRO A 77 -8.89 -8.55 -11.83
N ARG A 78 -9.84 -8.12 -12.66
CA ARG A 78 -10.98 -8.97 -12.99
C ARG A 78 -10.45 -10.04 -13.95
N PRO A 79 -10.56 -11.34 -13.64
CA PRO A 79 -10.66 -12.30 -14.72
C PRO A 79 -11.96 -11.96 -15.48
N LEU A 80 -11.81 -11.58 -16.74
CA LEU A 80 -12.90 -11.70 -17.72
C LEU A 80 -13.14 -13.18 -17.98
#